data_AF-A0A8S0TM31-F1
#
_entry.id   AF-A0A8S0TM31-F1
#
_cell.length_a   1.000
_cell.length_b   1.000
_cell.length_c   1.000
_cell.angle_alpha   90.00
_cell.angle_beta   90.00
_cell.angle_gamma   90.00
#
_symmetry.space_group_name_H-M   'P 1'
#
loop_
_entity.id
_entity.type
_entity.pdbx_description
1 polymer ?
#
loop_
_entity_poly.entity_id
_entity_poly.type
_entity_poly.pdbx_seq_one_letter_code
_entity_poly.pdbx_strand_id
1 'polypeptide(L)'
;MLLYYGENSNTRPVKQIGDMLKDIHDLFNLIKYAYKLLADIVRQLDAVYYFQWNHKLMCDNNICLYDIFLCIGELLMSFLTLDEIVSNQVLFMEHWNAYKQVVIAQLQGNTYSEIDNRKVKVLLNLMNEIENTILSEKIFANAMRIKFVDVKSNIKLCTSIQSCIKMNIAKFENKQLSELTHHKCLQFVKLSALYVLYINIHGMNDKKLFKQVWDCFKKYTFFTMHCNVVWFPDVFFKKHVNINIDNFIDKKCMNSIAGIRDNYILHSHENLHKEVSIYNMYVLSWVIKFDEIIKKDISHMRLGEIKQLVNIVLDGLTLS
;
A
#
# COMPACT_ATOMS: atom_id res chain seq x y z
N MET A 1 -0.14 16.49 -4.10
CA MET A 1 0.29 17.11 -5.36
C MET A 1 0.00 16.20 -6.55
N LEU A 2 0.65 15.03 -6.68
CA LEU A 2 0.40 14.11 -7.80
C LEU A 2 -1.04 13.59 -7.88
N LEU A 3 -1.70 13.34 -6.74
CA LEU A 3 -3.10 12.87 -6.69
C LEU A 3 -4.11 13.76 -7.42
N TYR A 4 -3.87 15.07 -7.48
CA TYR A 4 -4.79 16.07 -8.02
C TYR A 4 -4.18 16.81 -9.22
N TYR A 5 -3.18 16.21 -9.88
CA TYR A 5 -2.49 16.85 -10.98
C TYR A 5 -3.44 17.05 -12.17
N GLY A 6 -3.50 18.27 -12.70
CA GLY A 6 -4.39 18.62 -13.82
C GLY A 6 -5.78 19.11 -13.43
N GLU A 7 -6.25 18.90 -12.20
CA GLU A 7 -7.62 19.27 -11.80
C GLU A 7 -7.88 20.79 -11.78
N ASN A 8 -6.82 21.62 -11.73
CA ASN A 8 -6.92 23.08 -11.60
C ASN A 8 -6.14 23.88 -12.67
N SER A 9 -5.83 23.27 -13.82
CA SER A 9 -4.66 23.70 -14.61
C SER A 9 -5.01 24.39 -15.94
N ASN A 10 -4.95 25.73 -15.96
CA ASN A 10 -4.85 26.59 -17.17
C ASN A 10 -3.39 26.96 -17.52
N THR A 11 -2.42 26.42 -16.79
CA THR A 11 -0.99 26.74 -16.92
C THR A 11 -0.28 25.86 -17.97
N ARG A 12 0.76 26.39 -18.61
CA ARG A 12 1.51 25.65 -19.65
C ARG A 12 2.19 24.40 -19.06
N PRO A 13 2.14 23.24 -19.73
CA PRO A 13 2.71 21.97 -19.25
C PRO A 13 4.15 22.07 -18.74
N VAL A 14 5.00 22.76 -19.49
CA VAL A 14 6.43 22.93 -19.18
C VAL A 14 6.64 23.71 -17.88
N LYS A 15 5.81 24.73 -17.63
CA LYS A 15 5.93 25.54 -16.41
C LYS A 15 5.49 24.73 -15.18
N GLN A 16 4.40 23.98 -15.29
CA GLN A 16 3.91 23.14 -14.20
C GLN A 16 4.96 22.10 -13.75
N ILE A 17 5.56 21.39 -14.70
CA ILE A 17 6.62 20.41 -14.37
C ILE A 17 7.85 21.11 -13.80
N GLY A 18 8.24 22.27 -14.35
CA GLY A 18 9.34 23.07 -13.81
C GLY A 18 9.13 23.46 -12.35
N ASP A 19 7.94 23.92 -12.00
CA ASP A 19 7.56 24.32 -10.64
C ASP A 19 7.55 23.11 -9.68
N MET A 20 7.14 21.94 -10.16
CA MET A 20 7.05 20.70 -9.37
C MET A 20 8.36 19.91 -9.28
N LEU A 21 9.37 20.25 -10.08
CA LEU A 21 10.58 19.43 -10.23
C LEU A 21 11.32 19.24 -8.90
N LYS A 22 11.32 20.27 -8.04
CA LYS A 22 11.90 20.19 -6.70
C LYS A 22 11.19 19.13 -5.85
N ASP A 23 9.87 19.16 -5.79
CA ASP A 23 9.07 18.22 -4.98
C ASP A 23 9.23 16.78 -5.48
N ILE A 24 9.31 16.59 -6.80
CA ILE A 24 9.54 15.27 -7.40
C ILE A 24 10.96 14.78 -7.08
N HIS A 25 11.95 15.66 -7.10
CA HIS A 25 13.33 15.32 -6.73
C HIS A 25 13.44 14.97 -5.23
N ASP A 26 12.74 15.70 -4.36
CA ASP A 26 12.70 15.40 -2.93
C ASP A 26 12.01 14.05 -2.68
N LEU A 27 10.90 13.75 -3.36
CA LEU A 27 10.25 12.44 -3.34
C LEU A 27 11.20 11.33 -3.81
N PHE A 28 11.94 11.56 -4.88
CA PHE A 28 12.93 10.63 -5.39
C PHE A 28 14.04 10.30 -4.38
N ASN A 29 14.55 11.33 -3.70
CA ASN A 29 15.55 11.15 -2.64
C ASN A 29 14.97 10.40 -1.44
N LEU A 30 13.72 10.70 -1.06
CA LEU A 30 13.02 9.99 0.01
C LEU A 30 12.84 8.50 -0.32
N ILE A 31 12.45 8.16 -1.56
CA ILE A 31 12.32 6.78 -2.02
C ILE A 31 13.68 6.05 -1.97
N LYS A 32 14.75 6.67 -2.47
CA LYS A 32 16.11 6.10 -2.40
C LYS A 32 16.54 5.84 -0.95
N TYR A 33 16.28 6.79 -0.05
CA TYR A 33 16.55 6.63 1.38
C TYR A 33 15.73 5.48 1.98
N ALA A 34 14.44 5.40 1.64
CA ALA A 34 13.54 4.36 2.11
C ALA A 34 13.97 2.94 1.66
N TYR A 35 14.52 2.77 0.45
CA TYR A 35 15.13 1.49 0.05
C TYR A 35 16.31 1.10 0.92
N LYS A 36 17.19 2.07 1.24
CA LYS A 36 18.33 1.83 2.13
C LYS A 36 17.83 1.45 3.52
N LEU A 37 16.84 2.18 4.05
CA LEU A 37 16.25 1.90 5.35
C LEU A 37 15.64 0.49 5.41
N LEU A 38 14.86 0.09 4.40
CA LEU A 38 14.33 -1.26 4.30
C LEU A 38 15.45 -2.32 4.33
N ALA A 39 16.53 -2.10 3.57
CA ALA A 39 17.66 -3.00 3.53
C ALA A 39 18.35 -3.12 4.90
N ASP A 40 18.56 -2.00 5.58
CA ASP A 40 19.23 -1.96 6.87
C ASP A 40 18.39 -2.56 7.99
N ILE A 41 17.07 -2.32 8.01
CA ILE A 41 16.15 -2.94 9.00
C ILE A 41 16.15 -4.46 8.85
N VAL A 42 16.04 -4.98 7.63
CA VAL A 42 16.01 -6.44 7.40
C VAL A 42 17.34 -7.08 7.82
N ARG A 43 18.49 -6.44 7.55
CA ARG A 43 19.80 -6.92 8.02
C ARG A 43 19.92 -6.89 9.54
N GLN A 44 19.40 -5.86 10.20
CA GLN A 44 19.41 -5.77 11.66
C GLN A 44 18.53 -6.84 12.30
N LEU A 45 17.33 -7.07 11.74
CA LEU A 45 16.45 -8.17 12.16
C LEU A 45 17.16 -9.52 12.02
N ASP A 46 17.82 -9.75 10.87
CA ASP A 46 18.61 -10.96 10.65
C ASP A 46 19.67 -11.17 11.74
N ALA A 47 20.47 -10.13 12.04
CA ALA A 47 21.48 -10.18 13.09
C ALA A 47 20.88 -10.43 14.49
N VAL A 48 19.76 -9.80 14.83
CA VAL A 48 19.07 -10.00 16.12
C VAL A 48 18.58 -11.44 16.25
N TYR A 49 17.88 -11.96 15.24
CA TYR A 49 17.36 -13.32 15.26
C TYR A 49 18.47 -14.39 15.21
N TYR A 50 19.59 -14.10 14.54
CA TYR A 50 20.80 -14.92 14.58
C TYR A 50 21.45 -14.93 15.96
N PHE A 51 21.61 -13.77 16.60
CA PHE A 51 22.18 -13.66 17.95
C PHE A 51 21.34 -14.40 18.99
N GLN A 52 20.01 -14.25 18.93
CA GLN A 52 19.06 -15.00 19.78
C GLN A 52 19.16 -16.53 19.62
N TRP A 53 19.64 -17.03 18.48
CA TRP A 53 19.86 -18.46 18.29
C TRP A 53 21.10 -18.95 19.02
N ASN A 54 22.20 -18.21 18.89
CA ASN A 54 23.50 -18.65 19.36
C ASN A 54 23.70 -18.39 20.86
N HIS A 55 23.00 -17.41 21.44
CA HIS A 55 23.08 -17.10 22.85
C HIS A 55 21.78 -17.43 23.56
N LYS A 56 21.78 -18.57 24.29
CA LYS A 56 20.69 -19.06 25.16
C LYS A 56 20.23 -18.07 26.26
N LEU A 57 20.92 -16.94 26.42
CA LEU A 57 20.70 -15.94 27.48
C LEU A 57 19.35 -15.20 27.38
N MET A 58 18.57 -15.38 26.31
CA MET A 58 17.25 -14.78 26.11
C MET A 58 16.16 -15.83 25.84
N CYS A 59 16.42 -17.11 26.10
CA CYS A 59 15.54 -18.23 25.68
C CYS A 59 14.18 -18.31 26.36
N ASP A 60 13.94 -17.58 27.45
CA ASP A 60 12.64 -17.64 28.14
C ASP A 60 11.65 -16.57 27.66
N ASN A 61 12.13 -15.50 27.02
CA ASN A 61 11.30 -14.47 26.41
C ASN A 61 11.69 -14.31 24.93
N ASN A 62 11.09 -15.12 24.05
CA ASN A 62 11.18 -14.92 22.60
C ASN A 62 10.74 -13.48 22.26
N ILE A 63 11.69 -12.57 22.02
CA ILE A 63 11.36 -11.21 21.58
C ILE A 63 10.81 -11.33 20.15
N CYS A 64 9.49 -11.34 20.04
CA CYS A 64 8.78 -11.31 18.77
C CYS A 64 8.61 -9.85 18.34
N LEU A 65 9.40 -9.42 17.35
CA LEU A 65 9.38 -8.04 16.82
C LEU A 65 8.25 -7.86 15.79
N TYR A 66 7.04 -8.30 16.12
CA TYR A 66 5.90 -8.31 15.18
C TYR A 66 5.53 -6.91 14.70
N ASP A 67 5.59 -5.91 15.59
CA ASP A 67 5.32 -4.52 15.22
C ASP A 67 6.30 -4.02 14.16
N ILE A 68 7.58 -4.43 14.21
CA ILE A 68 8.57 -4.07 13.18
C ILE A 68 8.20 -4.67 11.82
N PHE A 69 7.74 -5.93 11.79
CA PHE A 69 7.25 -6.54 10.54
C PHE A 69 6.05 -5.79 9.97
N LEU A 70 5.14 -5.34 10.84
CA LEU A 70 4.02 -4.51 10.42
C LEU A 70 4.49 -3.14 9.90
N CYS A 71 5.45 -2.48 10.55
CA CYS A 71 6.03 -1.23 10.05
C CYS A 71 6.72 -1.41 8.68
N ILE A 72 7.41 -2.53 8.46
CA ILE A 72 7.96 -2.88 7.14
C ILE A 72 6.82 -2.99 6.12
N GLY A 73 5.72 -3.65 6.48
CA GLY A 73 4.54 -3.73 5.63
C GLY A 73 3.94 -2.36 5.29
N GLU A 74 3.94 -1.40 6.23
CA GLU A 74 3.47 -0.01 5.99
C GLU A 74 4.39 0.74 5.03
N LEU A 75 5.71 0.59 5.20
CA LEU A 75 6.68 1.15 4.27
C LEU A 75 6.48 0.60 2.85
N LEU A 76 6.31 -0.71 2.73
CA LEU A 76 6.06 -1.36 1.44
C LEU A 76 4.72 -0.95 0.83
N MET A 77 3.67 -0.82 1.64
CA MET A 77 2.38 -0.28 1.21
C MET A 77 2.52 1.15 0.68
N SER A 78 3.40 1.97 1.27
CA SER A 78 3.67 3.33 0.79
C SER A 78 4.31 3.31 -0.61
N PHE A 79 5.27 2.41 -0.87
CA PHE A 79 5.82 2.22 -2.22
C PHE A 79 4.76 1.82 -3.25
N LEU A 80 3.92 0.86 -2.87
CA LEU A 80 2.81 0.41 -3.70
C LEU A 80 1.83 1.54 -3.99
N THR A 81 1.46 2.32 -2.98
CA THR A 81 0.54 3.45 -3.12
C THR A 81 1.09 4.49 -4.09
N LEU A 82 2.40 4.77 -4.04
CA LEU A 82 3.04 5.69 -4.98
C LEU A 82 3.02 5.15 -6.42
N ASP A 83 3.28 3.86 -6.63
CA ASP A 83 3.16 3.23 -7.95
C ASP A 83 1.73 3.38 -8.49
N GLU A 84 0.71 3.11 -7.67
CA GLU A 84 -0.71 3.23 -8.06
C GLU A 84 -1.16 4.69 -8.26
N ILE A 85 -0.57 5.66 -7.56
CA ILE A 85 -0.83 7.07 -7.82
C ILE A 85 -0.25 7.45 -9.19
N VAL A 86 0.99 7.06 -9.47
CA VAL A 86 1.66 7.38 -10.73
C VAL A 86 0.93 6.75 -11.92
N SER A 87 0.49 5.49 -11.81
CA SER A 87 -0.21 4.79 -12.88
C SER A 87 -1.53 5.46 -13.28
N ASN A 88 -2.20 6.12 -12.35
CA ASN A 88 -3.44 6.85 -12.59
C ASN A 88 -3.26 8.26 -13.17
N GLN A 89 -2.01 8.75 -13.31
CA GLN A 89 -1.72 10.14 -13.69
C GLN A 89 -1.17 10.27 -15.13
N VAL A 90 -1.99 9.92 -16.12
CA VAL A 90 -1.62 9.95 -17.55
C VAL A 90 -1.19 11.36 -18.00
N LEU A 91 -1.93 12.40 -17.62
CA LEU A 91 -1.63 13.78 -18.00
C LEU A 91 -0.27 14.25 -17.45
N PHE A 92 0.10 13.80 -16.25
CA PHE A 92 1.40 14.09 -15.68
C PHE A 92 2.53 13.54 -16.55
N MET A 93 2.39 12.31 -17.05
CA MET A 93 3.37 11.68 -17.94
C MET A 93 3.52 12.42 -19.27
N GLU A 94 2.42 12.90 -19.84
CA GLU A 94 2.45 13.72 -21.06
C GLU A 94 3.19 15.04 -20.83
N HIS A 95 2.87 15.75 -19.74
CA HIS A 95 3.52 17.00 -19.39
C HIS A 95 5.02 16.80 -19.07
N TRP A 96 5.36 15.72 -18.37
CA TRP A 96 6.76 15.32 -18.10
C TRP A 96 7.54 15.12 -19.39
N ASN A 97 6.99 14.37 -20.34
CA ASN A 97 7.61 14.13 -21.63
C ASN A 97 7.79 15.43 -22.42
N ALA A 98 6.78 16.31 -22.43
CA ALA A 98 6.89 17.62 -23.07
C ALA A 98 8.03 18.47 -22.44
N TYR A 99 8.13 18.50 -21.11
CA TYR A 99 9.22 19.20 -20.42
C TYR A 99 10.59 18.60 -20.77
N LYS A 100 10.70 17.27 -20.78
CA LYS A 100 11.93 16.54 -21.16
C LYS A 100 12.38 16.87 -22.58
N GLN A 101 11.45 16.96 -23.53
CA GLN A 101 11.77 17.33 -24.91
C GLN A 101 12.31 18.76 -25.01
N VAL A 102 11.80 19.71 -24.22
CA VAL A 102 12.35 21.08 -24.16
C VAL A 102 13.79 21.07 -23.63
N VAL A 103 14.08 20.29 -22.59
CA VAL A 103 15.45 20.14 -22.05
C VAL A 103 16.40 19.53 -23.09
N ILE A 104 15.95 18.53 -23.84
CA ILE A 104 16.72 17.91 -24.92
C ILE A 104 16.96 18.90 -26.07
N ALA A 105 15.94 19.63 -26.49
CA ALA A 105 16.04 20.62 -27.56
C ALA A 105 17.05 21.72 -27.21
N GLN A 106 17.11 22.14 -25.94
CA GLN A 106 18.11 23.11 -25.47
C GLN A 106 19.55 22.60 -25.63
N LEU A 107 19.80 21.31 -25.39
CA LEU A 107 21.12 20.69 -25.59
C LEU A 107 21.52 20.58 -27.07
N GLN A 108 20.54 20.45 -27.96
CA GLN A 108 20.76 20.23 -29.39
C GLN A 108 20.85 21.55 -30.18
N GLY A 109 20.06 22.56 -29.81
CA GLY A 109 19.86 23.78 -30.59
C GLY A 109 20.62 25.01 -30.09
N ASN A 110 21.29 24.96 -28.93
CA ASN A 110 21.86 26.15 -28.28
C ASN A 110 20.85 27.31 -28.17
N THR A 111 19.56 26.99 -27.98
CA THR A 111 18.42 27.93 -28.07
C THR A 111 18.55 29.10 -27.10
N TYR A 112 19.15 28.84 -25.94
CA TYR A 112 19.61 29.86 -24.98
C TYR A 112 21.12 29.72 -24.77
N SER A 113 21.91 30.58 -25.41
CA SER A 113 23.40 30.55 -25.36
C SER A 113 23.99 30.82 -23.97
N GLU A 114 23.18 31.33 -23.04
CA GLU A 114 23.60 31.70 -21.68
C GLU A 114 23.61 30.52 -20.69
N ILE A 115 22.97 29.40 -21.04
CA ILE A 115 22.81 28.25 -20.12
C ILE A 115 23.97 27.27 -20.32
N ASP A 116 24.69 26.97 -19.23
CA ASP A 116 25.76 25.96 -19.23
C ASP A 116 25.22 24.56 -19.58
N ASN A 117 25.61 24.07 -20.76
CA ASN A 117 25.25 22.73 -21.26
C ASN A 117 25.61 21.59 -20.29
N ARG A 118 26.59 21.76 -19.40
CA ARG A 118 26.90 20.77 -18.36
C ARG A 118 25.76 20.65 -17.35
N LYS A 119 25.19 21.78 -16.90
CA LYS A 119 24.07 21.79 -15.96
C LYS A 119 22.82 21.18 -16.58
N VAL A 120 22.57 21.46 -17.87
CA VAL A 120 21.44 20.87 -18.61
C VAL A 120 21.59 19.35 -18.75
N LYS A 121 22.81 18.84 -18.98
CA LYS A 121 23.09 17.39 -18.97
C LYS A 121 22.83 16.75 -17.60
N VAL A 122 23.25 17.40 -16.51
CA VAL A 122 22.98 16.91 -15.15
C VAL A 122 21.47 16.83 -14.88
N LEU A 123 20.72 17.85 -15.29
CA LEU A 123 19.26 17.85 -15.19
C LEU A 123 18.63 16.70 -15.99
N LEU A 124 19.05 16.50 -17.24
CA LEU A 124 18.52 15.41 -18.07
C LEU A 124 18.79 14.03 -17.45
N ASN A 125 19.99 13.83 -16.87
CA ASN A 125 20.31 12.59 -16.17
C ASN A 125 19.41 12.39 -14.93
N LEU A 126 19.22 13.43 -14.13
CA LEU A 126 18.31 13.38 -12.98
C LEU A 126 16.88 13.04 -13.41
N MET A 127 16.38 13.68 -14.48
CA MET A 127 15.07 13.36 -15.05
C MET A 127 14.97 11.89 -15.47
N ASN A 128 15.98 11.36 -16.15
CA ASN A 128 16.00 9.95 -16.54
C ASN A 128 15.99 9.02 -15.31
N GLU A 129 16.70 9.36 -14.23
CA GLU A 129 16.65 8.56 -13.00
C GLU A 129 15.29 8.60 -12.31
N ILE A 130 14.67 9.79 -12.23
CA ILE A 130 13.32 9.97 -11.70
C ILE A 130 12.32 9.14 -12.52
N GLU A 131 12.41 9.20 -13.84
CA GLU A 131 11.52 8.46 -14.74
C GLU A 131 11.67 6.95 -14.56
N ASN A 132 12.91 6.45 -14.53
CA ASN A 132 13.21 5.04 -14.34
C ASN A 132 12.85 4.50 -12.96
N THR A 133 12.70 5.37 -11.94
CA THR A 133 12.43 4.95 -10.57
C THR A 133 10.97 5.16 -10.17
N ILE A 134 10.45 6.38 -10.36
CA ILE A 134 9.10 6.79 -9.95
C ILE A 134 8.12 6.58 -11.09
N LEU A 135 8.39 7.18 -12.25
CA LEU A 135 7.39 7.29 -13.32
C LEU A 135 7.15 5.99 -14.09
N SER A 136 8.05 5.02 -13.93
CA SER A 136 7.92 3.70 -14.55
C SER A 136 7.09 2.70 -13.76
N GLU A 137 6.44 3.12 -12.66
CA GLU A 137 5.61 2.27 -11.79
C GLU A 137 6.38 1.03 -11.24
N LYS A 138 7.64 1.27 -10.89
CA LYS A 138 8.59 0.24 -10.44
C LYS A 138 9.09 0.50 -9.03
N ILE A 139 8.50 1.39 -8.25
CA ILE A 139 8.97 1.71 -6.90
C ILE A 139 8.94 0.43 -6.04
N PHE A 140 7.79 -0.23 -5.96
CA PHE A 140 7.64 -1.47 -5.22
C PHE A 140 8.51 -2.59 -5.81
N ALA A 141 8.53 -2.72 -7.15
CA ALA A 141 9.31 -3.75 -7.83
C ALA A 141 10.83 -3.60 -7.56
N ASN A 142 11.32 -2.36 -7.46
CA ASN A 142 12.71 -2.07 -7.14
C ASN A 142 13.04 -2.42 -5.68
N ALA A 143 12.11 -2.18 -4.74
CA ALA A 143 12.26 -2.66 -3.36
C ALA A 143 12.39 -4.20 -3.28
N MET A 144 11.61 -4.94 -4.09
CA MET A 144 11.67 -6.40 -4.15
C MET A 144 12.96 -6.96 -4.76
N ARG A 145 13.73 -6.13 -5.49
CA ARG A 145 15.02 -6.50 -6.10
C ARG A 145 16.21 -6.26 -5.17
N ILE A 146 16.00 -5.64 -4.01
CA ILE A 146 17.06 -5.48 -3.01
C ILE A 146 17.58 -6.88 -2.62
N LYS A 147 18.90 -7.07 -2.72
CA LYS A 147 19.53 -8.36 -2.45
C LYS A 147 19.76 -8.53 -0.95
N PHE A 148 19.12 -9.56 -0.38
CA PHE A 148 19.27 -9.99 1.00
C PHE A 148 20.06 -11.31 1.07
N VAL A 149 21.34 -11.30 0.67
CA VAL A 149 22.14 -12.53 0.47
C VAL A 149 22.25 -13.36 1.76
N ASP A 150 22.56 -12.71 2.89
CA ASP A 150 22.83 -13.40 4.16
C ASP A 150 21.55 -13.81 4.90
N VAL A 151 20.44 -13.12 4.63
CA VAL A 151 19.16 -13.26 5.36
C VAL A 151 18.42 -14.55 5.02
N LYS A 152 18.63 -15.10 3.82
CA LYS A 152 17.86 -16.23 3.31
C LYS A 152 18.00 -17.49 4.16
N SER A 153 19.15 -17.67 4.81
CA SER A 153 19.48 -18.87 5.59
C SER A 153 18.95 -18.81 7.03
N ASN A 154 18.45 -17.66 7.49
CA ASN A 154 17.98 -17.49 8.85
C ASN A 154 16.55 -18.03 9.04
N ILE A 155 16.48 -19.30 9.47
CA ILE A 155 15.22 -20.03 9.68
C ILE A 155 14.36 -19.35 10.77
N LYS A 156 14.95 -18.78 11.81
CA LYS A 156 14.20 -18.12 12.90
C LYS A 156 13.51 -16.83 12.46
N LEU A 157 14.21 -16.00 11.70
CA LEU A 157 13.61 -14.81 11.12
C LEU A 157 12.47 -15.20 10.17
N CYS A 158 12.72 -16.19 9.30
CA CYS A 158 11.74 -16.75 8.38
C CYS A 158 10.46 -17.20 9.11
N THR A 159 10.59 -18.03 10.16
CA THR A 159 9.44 -18.54 10.94
C THR A 159 8.72 -17.43 11.72
N SER A 160 9.45 -16.41 12.19
CA SER A 160 8.86 -15.28 12.91
C SER A 160 8.01 -14.39 12.00
N ILE A 161 8.52 -14.05 10.80
CA ILE A 161 7.76 -13.32 9.78
C ILE A 161 6.54 -14.15 9.35
N GLN A 162 6.73 -15.44 9.05
CA GLN A 162 5.65 -16.35 8.67
C GLN A 162 4.56 -16.42 9.74
N SER A 163 4.92 -16.48 11.03
CA SER A 163 3.96 -16.50 12.14
C SER A 163 3.20 -15.19 12.26
N CYS A 164 3.87 -14.05 12.09
CA CYS A 164 3.22 -12.73 12.07
C CYS A 164 2.19 -12.63 10.94
N ILE A 165 2.54 -13.10 9.73
CA ILE A 165 1.63 -13.11 8.58
C ILE A 165 0.43 -14.03 8.85
N LYS A 166 0.67 -15.27 9.32
CA LYS A 166 -0.40 -16.23 9.68
C LYS A 166 -1.39 -15.67 10.69
N MET A 167 -0.88 -15.07 11.77
CA MET A 167 -1.71 -14.51 12.83
C MET A 167 -2.60 -13.39 12.32
N ASN A 168 -2.10 -12.57 11.39
CA ASN A 168 -2.85 -11.44 10.88
C ASN A 168 -3.76 -11.79 9.70
N ILE A 169 -3.38 -12.72 8.81
CA ILE A 169 -4.24 -13.15 7.70
C ILE A 169 -5.49 -13.89 8.18
N ALA A 170 -5.39 -14.65 9.28
CA ALA A 170 -6.51 -15.35 9.91
C ALA A 170 -7.67 -14.39 10.29
N LYS A 171 -7.37 -13.11 10.54
CA LYS A 171 -8.39 -12.07 10.84
C LYS A 171 -9.28 -11.73 9.63
N PHE A 172 -8.91 -12.17 8.44
CA PHE A 172 -9.58 -11.89 7.17
C PHE A 172 -10.24 -13.12 6.52
N GLU A 173 -9.87 -14.35 6.91
CA GLU A 173 -10.36 -15.58 6.25
C GLU A 173 -11.90 -15.65 6.24
N ASN A 174 -12.53 -15.31 7.37
CA ASN A 174 -13.98 -15.45 7.57
C ASN A 174 -14.80 -14.19 7.26
N LYS A 175 -14.20 -13.10 6.77
CA LYS A 175 -14.90 -11.80 6.55
C LYS A 175 -15.17 -11.49 5.10
N GLN A 176 -16.35 -11.00 4.76
CA GLN A 176 -16.66 -10.53 3.40
C GLN A 176 -16.07 -9.14 3.15
N LEU A 177 -15.86 -8.78 1.88
CA LEU A 177 -15.34 -7.46 1.50
C LEU A 177 -16.22 -6.33 2.06
N SER A 178 -17.55 -6.50 2.01
CA SER A 178 -18.55 -5.55 2.53
C SER A 178 -18.48 -5.33 4.05
N GLU A 179 -17.82 -6.22 4.80
CA GLU A 179 -17.68 -6.13 6.26
C GLU A 179 -16.38 -5.42 6.69
N LEU A 180 -15.54 -5.05 5.73
CA LEU A 180 -14.24 -4.42 6.01
C LEU A 180 -14.35 -2.91 5.98
N THR A 181 -14.06 -2.28 7.12
CA THR A 181 -13.75 -0.85 7.20
C THR A 181 -12.53 -0.52 6.34
N HIS A 182 -12.44 0.71 5.82
CA HIS A 182 -11.29 1.18 5.03
C HIS A 182 -9.92 0.88 5.69
N HIS A 183 -9.80 1.12 7.01
CA HIS A 183 -8.57 0.82 7.75
C HIS A 183 -8.18 -0.68 7.69
N LYS A 184 -9.15 -1.60 7.77
CA LYS A 184 -8.90 -3.04 7.62
C LYS A 184 -8.48 -3.40 6.20
N CYS A 185 -9.02 -2.73 5.19
CA CYS A 185 -8.58 -2.88 3.80
C CYS A 185 -7.10 -2.50 3.66
N LEU A 186 -6.68 -1.34 4.19
CA LEU A 186 -5.27 -0.92 4.18
C LEU A 186 -4.38 -1.90 4.96
N GLN A 187 -4.85 -2.42 6.11
CA GLN A 187 -4.13 -3.47 6.83
C GLN A 187 -3.92 -4.72 5.97
N PHE A 188 -4.92 -5.10 5.17
CA PHE A 188 -4.79 -6.22 4.24
C PHE A 188 -3.75 -5.94 3.14
N VAL A 189 -3.75 -4.74 2.57
CA VAL A 189 -2.74 -4.36 1.55
C VAL A 189 -1.32 -4.40 2.14
N LYS A 190 -1.15 -3.85 3.34
CA LYS A 190 0.09 -3.95 4.12
C LYS A 190 0.57 -5.39 4.31
N LEU A 191 -0.32 -6.29 4.73
CA LEU A 191 0.01 -7.71 4.92
C LEU A 191 0.36 -8.39 3.59
N SER A 192 -0.34 -8.03 2.52
CA SER A 192 -0.07 -8.53 1.17
C SER A 192 1.33 -8.14 0.71
N ALA A 193 1.71 -6.88 0.93
CA ALA A 193 3.03 -6.36 0.63
C ALA A 193 4.14 -7.06 1.43
N LEU A 194 3.93 -7.25 2.74
CA LEU A 194 4.85 -8.00 3.60
C LEU A 194 4.98 -9.47 3.14
N TYR A 195 3.90 -10.10 2.72
CA TYR A 195 3.92 -11.47 2.23
C TYR A 195 4.71 -11.62 0.92
N VAL A 196 4.59 -10.67 0.00
CA VAL A 196 5.40 -10.66 -1.23
C VAL A 196 6.89 -10.49 -0.91
N LEU A 197 7.25 -9.62 0.05
CA LEU A 197 8.64 -9.52 0.52
C LEU A 197 9.12 -10.85 1.10
N TYR A 198 8.32 -11.48 1.97
CA TYR A 198 8.63 -12.78 2.56
C TYR A 198 8.92 -13.85 1.49
N ILE A 199 8.06 -13.98 0.48
CA ILE A 199 8.27 -14.93 -0.61
C ILE A 199 9.54 -14.60 -1.41
N ASN A 200 9.78 -13.32 -1.71
CA ASN A 200 10.93 -12.90 -2.51
C ASN A 200 12.27 -13.10 -1.77
N ILE A 201 12.29 -13.05 -0.45
CA ILE A 201 13.46 -13.36 0.37
C ILE A 201 13.63 -14.88 0.54
N HIS A 202 12.62 -15.54 1.13
CA HIS A 202 12.76 -16.90 1.66
C HIS A 202 12.25 -18.00 0.73
N GLY A 203 11.55 -17.65 -0.33
CA GLY A 203 10.86 -18.63 -1.16
C GLY A 203 9.47 -18.98 -0.64
N MET A 204 8.76 -19.81 -1.39
CA MET A 204 7.43 -20.28 -1.03
C MET A 204 7.48 -21.61 -0.25
N ASN A 205 8.02 -21.53 0.97
CA ASN A 205 8.28 -22.72 1.80
C ASN A 205 7.01 -23.29 2.47
N ASP A 206 5.95 -22.51 2.59
CA ASP A 206 4.68 -22.92 3.22
C ASP A 206 3.51 -22.81 2.23
N LYS A 207 3.16 -23.94 1.64
CA LYS A 207 2.03 -24.06 0.70
C LYS A 207 0.68 -23.79 1.35
N LYS A 208 0.52 -24.06 2.65
CA LYS A 208 -0.73 -23.81 3.38
C LYS A 208 -0.92 -22.31 3.57
N LEU A 209 0.11 -21.61 4.01
CA LEU A 209 0.08 -20.15 4.10
C LEU A 209 -0.19 -19.50 2.74
N PHE A 210 0.48 -19.98 1.68
CA PHE A 210 0.20 -19.51 0.33
C PHE A 210 -1.26 -19.65 -0.03
N LYS A 211 -1.86 -20.83 0.18
CA LYS A 211 -3.27 -21.05 -0.09
C LYS A 211 -4.17 -20.11 0.73
N GLN A 212 -3.88 -19.90 2.00
CA GLN A 212 -4.65 -18.99 2.86
C GLN A 212 -4.65 -17.54 2.35
N VAL A 213 -3.47 -17.02 2.00
CA VAL A 213 -3.34 -15.67 1.45
C VAL A 213 -4.02 -15.59 0.07
N TRP A 214 -3.82 -16.59 -0.77
CA TRP A 214 -4.41 -16.66 -2.11
C TRP A 214 -5.95 -16.72 -2.08
N ASP A 215 -6.52 -17.48 -1.15
CA ASP A 215 -7.97 -17.55 -0.95
C ASP A 215 -8.54 -16.18 -0.55
N CYS A 216 -7.80 -15.39 0.24
CA CYS A 216 -8.17 -14.01 0.53
C CYS A 216 -8.08 -13.10 -0.70
N PHE A 217 -7.06 -13.22 -1.55
CA PHE A 217 -6.94 -12.42 -2.78
C PHE A 217 -8.07 -12.66 -3.78
N LYS A 218 -8.55 -13.90 -3.88
CA LYS A 218 -9.74 -14.21 -4.71
C LYS A 218 -11.01 -13.59 -4.16
N LYS A 219 -11.12 -13.53 -2.83
CA LYS A 219 -12.30 -13.03 -2.12
C LYS A 219 -12.41 -11.51 -2.19
N TYR A 220 -11.29 -10.82 -2.03
CA TYR A 220 -11.22 -9.37 -2.03
C TYR A 220 -10.85 -8.88 -3.42
N THR A 221 -11.84 -8.58 -4.26
CA THR A 221 -11.64 -8.32 -5.69
C THR A 221 -10.95 -7.00 -6.00
N PHE A 222 -11.06 -6.01 -5.11
CA PHE A 222 -10.36 -4.72 -5.16
C PHE A 222 -10.40 -4.03 -3.79
N PHE A 223 -9.53 -3.04 -3.61
CA PHE A 223 -9.59 -2.09 -2.50
C PHE A 223 -9.32 -0.67 -2.98
N THR A 224 -10.08 0.29 -2.46
CA THR A 224 -9.72 1.70 -2.59
C THR A 224 -8.59 2.01 -1.62
N MET A 225 -7.44 2.42 -2.14
CA MET A 225 -6.27 2.81 -1.36
C MET A 225 -6.44 4.24 -0.88
N HIS A 226 -6.33 5.22 -1.79
CA HIS A 226 -6.49 6.64 -1.49
C HIS A 226 -7.31 7.31 -2.61
N CYS A 227 -8.33 8.09 -2.24
CA CYS A 227 -9.21 8.78 -3.19
C CYS A 227 -9.78 7.82 -4.26
N ASN A 228 -9.44 8.05 -5.53
CA ASN A 228 -9.85 7.24 -6.68
C ASN A 228 -8.85 6.12 -7.04
N VAL A 229 -7.77 5.96 -6.28
CA VAL A 229 -6.75 4.94 -6.54
C VAL A 229 -7.25 3.58 -6.07
N VAL A 230 -7.53 2.70 -7.02
CA VAL A 230 -8.00 1.33 -6.78
C VAL A 230 -6.85 0.35 -6.96
N TRP A 231 -6.72 -0.57 -6.00
CA TRP A 231 -5.71 -1.63 -6.00
C TRP A 231 -6.36 -3.01 -6.11
N PHE A 232 -5.73 -3.90 -6.89
CA PHE A 232 -6.23 -5.23 -7.19
C PHE A 232 -5.26 -6.31 -6.65
N PRO A 233 -5.65 -7.12 -5.65
CA PRO A 233 -4.72 -8.05 -5.01
C PRO A 233 -4.14 -9.11 -5.95
N ASP A 234 -4.96 -9.63 -6.87
CA ASP A 234 -4.58 -10.64 -7.86
C ASP A 234 -3.54 -10.11 -8.86
N VAL A 235 -3.76 -8.89 -9.36
CA VAL A 235 -2.86 -8.21 -10.30
C VAL A 235 -1.53 -7.91 -9.61
N PHE A 236 -1.59 -7.34 -8.40
CA PHE A 236 -0.42 -7.05 -7.59
C PHE A 236 0.42 -8.30 -7.33
N PHE A 237 -0.21 -9.37 -6.86
CA PHE A 237 0.51 -10.58 -6.48
C PHE A 237 1.22 -11.19 -7.69
N LYS A 238 0.57 -11.24 -8.84
CA LYS A 238 1.16 -11.72 -10.09
C LYS A 238 2.31 -10.83 -10.58
N LYS A 239 2.22 -9.51 -10.41
CA LYS A 239 3.23 -8.55 -10.86
C LYS A 239 4.53 -8.63 -10.03
N HIS A 240 4.45 -8.95 -8.74
CA HIS A 240 5.56 -8.72 -7.81
C HIS A 240 6.17 -9.97 -7.15
N VAL A 241 5.57 -11.15 -7.30
CA VAL A 241 6.19 -12.40 -6.85
C VAL A 241 7.22 -12.88 -7.88
N ASN A 242 8.47 -13.05 -7.46
CA ASN A 242 9.59 -13.44 -8.34
C ASN A 242 9.67 -14.95 -8.61
N ILE A 243 8.79 -15.75 -8.02
CA ILE A 243 8.75 -17.21 -8.18
C ILE A 243 7.66 -17.56 -9.18
N ASN A 244 7.87 -18.62 -9.97
CA ASN A 244 6.84 -19.12 -10.86
C ASN A 244 5.67 -19.70 -10.05
N ILE A 245 4.60 -18.91 -9.91
CA ILE A 245 3.36 -19.27 -9.22
C ILE A 245 2.35 -20.00 -10.12
N ASP A 246 2.62 -20.16 -11.42
CA ASP A 246 1.68 -20.80 -12.36
C ASP A 246 1.38 -22.26 -12.02
N ASN A 247 2.29 -22.93 -11.31
CA ASN A 247 2.09 -24.31 -10.83
C ASN A 247 1.17 -24.39 -9.61
N PHE A 248 0.87 -23.26 -8.96
CA PHE A 248 0.10 -23.18 -7.73
C PHE A 248 -1.23 -22.45 -7.90
N ILE A 249 -1.39 -21.73 -9.01
CA ILE A 249 -2.59 -20.94 -9.32
C ILE A 249 -3.17 -21.45 -10.64
N ASP A 250 -4.42 -21.88 -10.61
CA ASP A 250 -5.16 -22.26 -11.81
C ASP A 250 -5.44 -21.02 -12.69
N LYS A 251 -4.98 -21.05 -13.95
CA LYS A 251 -5.21 -19.99 -14.95
C LYS A 251 -6.70 -19.70 -15.16
N LYS A 252 -7.57 -20.71 -15.08
CA LYS A 252 -9.03 -20.50 -15.17
C LYS A 252 -9.55 -19.68 -13.99
N CYS A 253 -9.02 -19.96 -12.80
CA CYS A 253 -9.37 -19.22 -11.59
C CYS A 253 -8.93 -17.76 -11.68
N MET A 254 -7.73 -17.48 -12.20
CA MET A 254 -7.28 -16.10 -12.44
C MET A 254 -8.22 -15.33 -13.38
N ASN A 255 -8.62 -15.95 -14.49
CA ASN A 255 -9.52 -15.30 -15.45
C ASN A 255 -10.91 -15.06 -14.85
N SER A 256 -11.37 -15.92 -13.94
CA SER A 256 -12.66 -15.71 -13.27
C SER A 256 -12.67 -14.54 -12.29
N ILE A 257 -11.53 -14.13 -11.71
CA ILE A 257 -11.48 -13.02 -10.75
C ILE A 257 -11.93 -11.71 -11.40
N ALA A 258 -11.54 -11.46 -12.66
CA ALA A 258 -12.01 -10.30 -13.41
C ALA A 258 -13.54 -10.29 -13.56
N GLY A 259 -14.14 -11.41 -13.95
CA GLY A 259 -15.61 -11.52 -14.04
C GLY A 259 -16.32 -11.40 -12.69
N ILE A 260 -15.73 -11.91 -11.60
CA ILE A 260 -16.28 -11.73 -10.24
C ILE A 260 -16.24 -10.25 -9.85
N ARG A 261 -15.17 -9.53 -10.21
CA ARG A 261 -15.04 -8.09 -9.98
C ARG A 261 -16.12 -7.30 -10.72
N ASP A 262 -16.31 -7.58 -12.01
CA ASP A 262 -17.33 -6.90 -12.83
C ASP A 262 -18.74 -7.14 -12.27
N ASN A 263 -19.05 -8.39 -11.90
CA ASN A 263 -20.32 -8.74 -11.27
C ASN A 263 -20.52 -8.04 -9.92
N TYR A 264 -19.47 -7.92 -9.10
CA TYR A 264 -19.54 -7.22 -7.82
C TYR A 264 -19.84 -5.72 -8.03
N ILE A 265 -19.17 -5.08 -9.00
CA ILE A 265 -19.40 -3.66 -9.31
C ILE A 265 -20.83 -3.44 -9.78
N LEU A 266 -21.34 -4.28 -10.70
CA LEU A 266 -22.72 -4.21 -11.18
C LEU A 266 -23.72 -4.38 -10.04
N HIS A 267 -23.56 -5.42 -9.23
CA HIS A 267 -24.43 -5.68 -8.08
C HIS A 267 -24.38 -4.54 -7.04
N SER A 268 -23.20 -3.97 -6.78
CA SER A 268 -23.04 -2.84 -5.87
C SER A 268 -23.71 -1.59 -6.41
N HIS A 269 -23.61 -1.34 -7.72
CA HIS A 269 -24.28 -0.21 -8.38
C HIS A 269 -25.80 -0.32 -8.29
N GLU A 270 -26.36 -1.50 -8.58
CA GLU A 270 -27.80 -1.76 -8.51
C GLU A 270 -28.36 -1.60 -7.09
N ASN A 271 -27.58 -1.99 -6.07
CA ASN A 271 -28.00 -1.93 -4.68
C ASN A 271 -27.64 -0.63 -3.96
N LEU A 272 -26.82 0.24 -4.55
CA LEU A 272 -26.29 1.44 -3.90
C LEU A 272 -27.38 2.30 -3.28
N HIS A 273 -28.47 2.56 -4.02
CA HIS A 273 -29.58 3.37 -3.52
C HIS A 273 -30.22 2.76 -2.26
N LYS A 274 -30.38 1.43 -2.23
CA LYS A 274 -30.94 0.70 -1.10
C LYS A 274 -29.99 0.74 0.10
N GLU A 275 -28.70 0.54 -0.14
CA GLU A 275 -27.67 0.59 0.90
C GLU A 275 -27.56 1.99 1.52
N VAL A 276 -27.55 3.04 0.70
CA VAL A 276 -27.56 4.45 1.17
C VAL A 276 -28.82 4.74 2.00
N SER A 277 -29.98 4.24 1.57
CA SER A 277 -31.23 4.41 2.33
C SER A 277 -31.17 3.75 3.71
N ILE A 278 -30.65 2.51 3.77
CA ILE A 278 -30.45 1.78 5.02
C ILE A 278 -29.43 2.50 5.92
N TYR A 279 -28.32 2.94 5.34
CA TYR A 279 -27.27 3.67 6.06
C TYR A 279 -27.80 4.98 6.66
N ASN A 280 -28.57 5.74 5.88
CA ASN A 280 -29.24 6.95 6.38
C ASN A 280 -30.16 6.65 7.56
N MET A 281 -30.91 5.54 7.52
CA MET A 281 -31.74 5.14 8.67
C MET A 281 -30.88 4.80 9.90
N TYR A 282 -29.74 4.12 9.73
CA TYR A 282 -28.83 3.85 10.85
C TYR A 282 -28.25 5.12 11.45
N VAL A 283 -27.80 6.08 10.61
CA VAL A 283 -27.27 7.37 11.07
C VAL A 283 -28.35 8.16 11.81
N LEU A 284 -29.57 8.26 11.27
CA LEU A 284 -30.68 8.95 11.94
C LEU A 284 -31.05 8.30 13.27
N SER A 285 -31.11 6.96 13.31
CA SER A 285 -31.36 6.20 14.54
C SER A 285 -30.27 6.45 15.58
N TRP A 286 -29.01 6.48 15.15
CA TRP A 286 -27.88 6.79 16.02
C TRP A 286 -27.93 8.22 16.57
N VAL A 287 -28.22 9.22 15.73
CA VAL A 287 -28.36 10.62 16.14
C VAL A 287 -29.43 10.77 17.23
N ILE A 288 -30.59 10.15 17.05
CA ILE A 288 -31.68 10.19 18.04
C ILE A 288 -31.23 9.58 19.37
N LYS A 289 -30.63 8.39 19.34
CA LYS A 289 -30.13 7.70 20.55
C LYS A 289 -29.04 8.51 21.26
N PHE A 290 -28.15 9.14 20.49
CA PHE A 290 -27.08 9.98 21.04
C PHE A 290 -27.64 11.24 21.69
N ASP A 291 -28.58 11.92 21.03
CA ASP A 291 -29.26 13.12 21.56
C ASP A 291 -30.04 12.83 22.85
N GLU A 292 -30.72 11.68 22.94
CA GLU A 292 -31.42 11.25 24.15
C GLU A 292 -30.48 11.04 25.35
N ILE A 293 -29.30 10.48 25.13
CA ILE A 293 -28.35 10.18 26.21
C ILE A 293 -27.54 11.41 26.61
N ILE A 294 -27.13 12.26 25.66
CA ILE A 294 -26.31 13.43 25.98
C ILE A 294 -27.08 14.50 26.78
N LYS A 295 -28.42 14.49 26.69
CA LYS A 295 -29.32 15.32 27.49
C LYS A 295 -29.43 14.90 28.96
N LYS A 296 -28.97 13.68 29.31
CA LYS A 296 -28.96 13.22 30.71
C LYS A 296 -27.77 13.83 31.45
N ASP A 297 -27.99 14.18 32.72
CA ASP A 297 -26.92 14.67 33.58
C ASP A 297 -25.89 13.56 33.87
N ILE A 298 -24.68 13.75 33.35
CA ILE A 298 -23.55 12.81 33.46
C ILE A 298 -23.21 12.56 34.94
N SER A 299 -23.44 13.54 35.81
CA SER A 299 -23.17 13.50 37.26
C SER A 299 -24.00 12.43 38.00
N HIS A 300 -25.11 11.99 37.40
CA HIS A 300 -26.06 11.05 37.99
C HIS A 300 -26.19 9.73 37.21
N MET A 301 -25.39 9.55 36.16
CA MET A 301 -25.45 8.34 35.33
C MET A 301 -24.94 7.11 36.09
N ARG A 302 -25.70 6.01 35.98
CA ARG A 302 -25.27 4.70 36.49
C ARG A 302 -24.26 4.07 35.54
N LEU A 303 -23.44 3.14 36.04
CA LEU A 303 -22.43 2.42 35.23
C LEU A 303 -23.02 1.77 33.96
N GLY A 304 -24.27 1.29 34.00
CA GLY A 304 -24.95 0.73 32.83
C GLY A 304 -25.25 1.77 31.75
N GLU A 305 -25.58 3.00 32.14
CA GLU A 305 -25.85 4.12 31.22
C GLU A 305 -24.55 4.66 30.63
N ILE A 306 -23.46 4.68 31.41
CA ILE A 306 -22.12 5.00 30.91
C ILE A 306 -21.68 3.97 29.85
N LYS A 307 -21.91 2.67 30.08
CA LYS A 307 -21.63 1.63 29.07
C LYS A 307 -22.45 1.83 27.80
N GLN A 308 -23.72 2.20 27.92
CA GLN A 308 -24.56 2.52 26.77
C GLN A 308 -24.04 3.73 25.99
N LEU A 309 -23.64 4.80 26.68
CA LEU A 309 -23.01 5.97 26.07
C LEU A 309 -21.75 5.59 25.29
N VAL A 310 -20.86 4.80 25.90
CA VAL A 310 -19.63 4.31 25.25
C VAL A 310 -19.96 3.49 24.00
N ASN A 311 -20.92 2.57 24.07
CA ASN A 311 -21.32 1.77 22.91
C ASN A 311 -21.89 2.64 21.79
N ILE A 312 -22.73 3.62 22.11
CA ILE A 312 -23.27 4.54 21.10
C ILE A 312 -22.15 5.38 20.50
N VAL A 313 -21.19 5.87 21.28
CA VAL A 313 -20.02 6.57 20.73
C VAL A 313 -19.23 5.66 19.79
N LEU A 314 -19.00 4.39 20.17
CA LEU A 314 -18.32 3.40 19.32
C LEU A 314 -19.09 3.11 18.03
N ASP A 315 -20.42 2.94 18.10
CA ASP A 315 -21.28 2.76 16.93
C ASP A 315 -21.15 3.97 15.99
N GLY A 316 -21.11 5.19 16.54
CA GLY A 316 -20.92 6.42 15.79
C GLY A 316 -19.59 6.46 15.04
N LEU A 317 -18.51 6.01 15.69
CA LEU A 317 -17.18 5.89 15.06
C LEU A 317 -17.13 4.84 13.94
N THR A 318 -18.04 3.85 13.94
CA THR A 318 -18.15 2.90 12.83
C THR A 318 -19.00 3.42 11.66
N LEU A 319 -19.80 4.45 11.91
CA LEU A 319 -20.63 5.15 10.92
C LEU A 319 -19.95 6.41 10.31
N SER A 320 -18.73 6.74 10.75
CA SER A 320 -17.91 7.83 10.20
C SER A 320 -16.87 7.32 9.22
#